data_AF-A0A1V6Y8N3-F1
#
_entry.id   AF-A0A1V6Y8N3-F1
#
_cell.length_a   1.000
_cell.length_b   1.000
_cell.length_c   1.000
_cell.angle_alpha   90.00
_cell.angle_beta   90.00
_cell.angle_gamma   90.00
#
_symmetry.space_group_name_H-M   'P 1'
#
loop_
_entity.id
_entity.type
_entity.pdbx_description
1 polymer ?
#
loop_
_entity_poly.entity_id
_entity_poly.type
_entity_poly.pdbx_seq_one_letter_code
_entity_poly.pdbx_strand_id
1 'polypeptide(L)'
;MDGSSRRNQRSPEATEAWVLGSGTASLASAVYLITHAKLRPSAVHILDEHLSLQETIHRQGSAHAGYDQFAACLPVPIGSELKEFLDTIPSAVAEGQSFLDDIQQEEKRLAIDRTGRTCFIAQKDGCFKHLPTDSLNLGWNHRINLVRLFMKGEKTLQGVAIRDFFRRSFFESTFWTIWSIQ
;
A
#
# COMPACT_ATOMS: atom_id res chain seq x y z
N MET A 1 0.13 38.36 10.63
CA MET A 1 1.56 38.15 10.85
C MET A 1 1.72 36.72 11.35
N ASP A 2 2.16 35.81 10.49
CA ASP A 2 2.63 34.51 10.97
C ASP A 2 3.74 34.03 10.02
N GLY A 3 4.93 34.59 10.25
CA GLY A 3 6.12 34.46 9.42
C GLY A 3 7.20 33.64 10.12
N SER A 4 6.85 32.46 10.63
CA SER A 4 7.78 31.63 11.39
C SER A 4 7.64 30.14 11.02
N SER A 5 8.13 29.76 9.84
CA SER A 5 8.52 28.35 9.55
C SER A 5 9.41 28.17 8.30
N ARG A 6 9.62 29.18 7.44
CA ARG A 6 10.55 29.04 6.29
C ARG A 6 11.97 29.47 6.66
N ARG A 7 12.69 28.66 7.44
CA ARG A 7 14.16 28.83 7.59
C ARG A 7 14.84 27.59 7.06
N ASN A 8 15.63 27.78 5.99
CA ASN A 8 16.44 26.81 5.24
C ASN A 8 15.74 26.08 4.07
N GLN A 9 15.01 26.80 3.22
CA GLN A 9 14.77 26.30 1.86
C GLN A 9 16.06 26.46 1.06
N ARG A 10 16.70 25.33 0.74
CA ARG A 10 17.84 25.30 -0.21
C ARG A 10 17.34 25.68 -1.59
N SER A 11 18.16 26.38 -2.38
CA SER A 11 17.81 26.69 -3.76
C SER A 11 17.77 25.39 -4.58
N PRO A 12 16.72 25.13 -5.38
CA PRO A 12 16.62 23.92 -6.19
C PRO A 12 17.78 23.77 -7.19
N GLU A 13 18.31 24.89 -7.68
CA GLU A 13 19.39 24.93 -8.67
C GLU A 13 20.73 24.41 -8.15
N ALA A 14 20.99 24.57 -6.85
CA ALA A 14 22.23 24.17 -6.19
C ALA A 14 22.07 22.93 -5.30
N THR A 15 20.90 22.29 -5.31
CA THR A 15 20.60 21.12 -4.47
C THR A 15 20.79 19.83 -5.26
N GLU A 16 21.61 18.94 -4.72
CA GLU A 16 21.74 17.55 -5.16
C GLU A 16 20.98 16.64 -4.17
N ALA A 17 20.23 15.67 -4.70
CA ALA A 17 19.48 14.71 -3.91
C ALA A 17 19.95 13.29 -4.21
N TRP A 18 20.25 12.53 -3.15
CA TRP A 18 20.73 11.15 -3.24
C TRP A 18 19.71 10.25 -2.53
N VAL A 19 19.09 9.35 -3.28
CA VAL A 19 18.04 8.44 -2.80
C VAL A 19 18.60 7.02 -2.81
N LEU A 20 18.57 6.37 -1.65
CA LEU A 20 19.02 4.99 -1.50
C LEU A 20 17.87 4.01 -1.80
N GLY A 21 18.15 3.02 -2.65
CA GLY A 21 17.20 2.03 -3.15
C GLY A 21 16.35 2.54 -4.32
N SER A 22 15.86 1.61 -5.14
CA SER A 22 15.04 1.87 -6.33
C SER A 22 13.62 1.27 -6.25
N GLY A 23 13.14 1.02 -5.03
CA GLY A 23 11.75 0.68 -4.77
C GLY A 23 10.77 1.83 -5.04
N THR A 24 9.47 1.53 -4.93
CA THR A 24 8.38 2.49 -5.22
C THR A 24 8.48 3.79 -4.43
N ALA A 25 8.85 3.74 -3.14
CA ALA A 25 9.03 4.93 -2.31
C ALA A 25 10.17 5.85 -2.82
N SER A 26 11.27 5.27 -3.27
CA SER A 26 12.42 6.00 -3.82
C SER A 26 12.10 6.66 -5.15
N LEU A 27 11.44 5.91 -6.04
CA LEU A 27 10.98 6.43 -7.33
C LEU A 27 9.94 7.54 -7.15
N ALA A 28 8.98 7.37 -6.23
CA ALA A 28 8.01 8.42 -5.90
C ALA A 28 8.71 9.67 -5.34
N SER A 29 9.71 9.49 -4.47
CA SER A 29 10.51 10.61 -3.94
C SER A 29 11.21 11.37 -5.07
N ALA A 30 11.80 10.69 -6.04
CA ALA A 30 12.42 11.32 -7.20
C ALA A 30 11.42 12.14 -8.03
N VAL A 31 10.23 11.59 -8.27
CA VAL A 31 9.15 12.32 -8.97
C VAL A 31 8.77 13.57 -8.19
N TYR A 32 8.56 13.51 -6.88
CA TYR A 32 8.24 14.68 -6.07
C TYR A 32 9.38 15.71 -6.02
N LEU A 33 10.64 15.27 -5.99
CA LEU A 33 11.81 16.17 -6.04
C LEU A 33 11.83 16.98 -7.34
N ILE A 34 11.53 16.35 -8.47
CA ILE A 34 11.49 17.00 -9.78
C ILE A 34 10.24 17.89 -9.92
N THR A 35 9.07 17.35 -9.58
CA THR A 35 7.79 18.00 -9.87
C THR A 35 7.39 19.06 -8.86
N HIS A 36 7.63 18.82 -7.56
CA HIS A 36 7.20 19.71 -6.47
C HIS A 36 8.35 20.55 -5.92
N ALA A 37 9.52 19.95 -5.70
CA ALA A 37 10.70 20.69 -5.24
C ALA A 37 11.48 21.37 -6.39
N LYS A 38 11.11 21.10 -7.64
CA LYS A 38 11.69 21.72 -8.86
C LYS A 38 13.19 21.50 -9.00
N LEU A 39 13.72 20.38 -8.50
CA LEU A 39 15.11 19.99 -8.77
C LEU A 39 15.26 19.65 -10.24
N ARG A 40 16.47 19.89 -10.77
CA ARG A 40 16.84 19.40 -12.10
C ARG A 40 16.88 17.87 -12.06
N PRO A 41 16.37 17.16 -13.08
CA PRO A 41 16.44 15.70 -13.11
C PRO A 41 17.86 15.15 -12.95
N SER A 42 18.86 15.83 -13.51
CA SER A 42 20.28 15.46 -13.39
C SER A 42 20.87 15.65 -11.99
N ALA A 43 20.13 16.29 -11.08
CA ALA A 43 20.52 16.49 -9.69
C ALA A 43 19.85 15.48 -8.72
N VAL A 44 19.08 14.52 -9.25
CA VAL A 44 18.44 13.46 -8.48
C VAL A 44 19.13 12.14 -8.82
N HIS A 45 19.86 11.60 -7.85
CA HIS A 45 20.65 10.37 -7.98
C HIS A 45 19.97 9.24 -7.22
N ILE A 46 19.64 8.16 -7.91
CA ILE A 46 19.13 6.94 -7.29
C ILE A 46 20.28 5.93 -7.22
N LEU A 47 20.57 5.46 -6.02
CA LEU A 47 21.63 4.49 -5.75
C LEU A 47 21.01 3.16 -5.36
N ASP A 48 21.30 2.11 -6.11
CA ASP A 48 20.86 0.75 -5.81
C ASP A 48 22.03 -0.22 -5.91
N GLU A 49 21.96 -1.34 -5.19
CA GLU A 49 22.91 -2.44 -5.30
C GLU A 49 22.68 -3.28 -6.56
N HIS A 50 21.46 -3.27 -7.09
CA HIS A 50 21.08 -4.03 -8.28
C HIS A 50 21.45 -3.27 -9.57
N LEU A 51 21.84 -4.02 -10.60
CA LEU A 51 22.26 -3.45 -11.89
C LEU A 51 21.06 -2.98 -12.72
N SER A 52 19.87 -3.45 -12.41
CA SER A 52 18.63 -3.03 -13.07
C SER A 52 17.43 -2.98 -12.13
N LEU A 53 16.46 -2.13 -12.46
CA LEU A 53 15.17 -2.06 -11.76
C LEU A 53 14.42 -3.41 -11.81
N GLN A 54 14.62 -4.20 -12.86
CA GLN A 54 14.00 -5.51 -13.01
C GLN A 54 14.51 -6.51 -11.97
N GLU A 55 15.77 -6.41 -11.59
CA GLU A 55 16.35 -7.22 -10.51
C GLU A 55 15.88 -6.77 -9.13
N THR A 56 15.52 -5.49 -8.98
CA THR A 56 15.07 -4.91 -7.70
C THR A 56 13.59 -5.20 -7.43
N ILE A 57 12.75 -5.15 -8.46
CA ILE A 57 11.30 -5.12 -8.30
C ILE A 57 10.70 -6.52 -8.17
N HIS A 58 11.36 -7.57 -8.70
CA HIS A 58 11.13 -9.03 -8.51
C HIS A 58 11.46 -9.78 -9.80
N ARG A 59 11.98 -11.01 -9.70
CA ARG A 59 12.20 -11.86 -10.88
C ARG A 59 10.87 -12.34 -11.42
N GLN A 60 10.34 -11.74 -12.49
CA GLN A 60 9.06 -12.16 -13.09
C GLN A 60 8.97 -13.65 -13.47
N GLY A 61 10.11 -14.33 -13.65
CA GLY A 61 10.15 -15.72 -14.09
C GLY A 61 9.98 -15.87 -15.60
N SER A 62 9.64 -17.08 -16.07
CA SER A 62 9.44 -17.34 -17.51
C SER A 62 8.47 -18.51 -17.75
N ALA A 63 7.96 -18.62 -18.97
CA ALA A 63 7.11 -19.74 -19.39
C ALA A 63 7.75 -21.13 -19.17
N HIS A 64 9.08 -21.23 -19.19
CA HIS A 64 9.80 -22.50 -19.01
C HIS A 64 10.18 -22.77 -17.54
N ALA A 65 10.53 -21.72 -16.78
CA ALA A 65 11.00 -21.84 -15.39
C ALA A 65 9.87 -21.64 -14.35
N GLY A 66 8.68 -21.24 -14.79
CA GLY A 66 7.61 -20.74 -13.93
C GLY A 66 7.69 -19.22 -13.77
N TYR A 67 6.53 -18.59 -13.61
CA TYR A 67 6.43 -17.18 -13.23
C TYR A 67 6.46 -17.07 -11.71
N ASP A 68 7.19 -16.08 -11.22
CA ASP A 68 7.13 -15.71 -9.81
C ASP A 68 6.19 -14.50 -9.71
N GLN A 69 5.15 -14.66 -8.91
CA GLN A 69 4.16 -13.63 -8.69
C GLN A 69 4.44 -13.01 -7.34
N PHE A 70 5.07 -11.84 -7.35
CA PHE A 70 5.11 -11.00 -6.17
C PHE A 70 3.66 -10.63 -5.80
N ALA A 71 3.23 -11.02 -4.61
CA ALA A 71 1.92 -10.66 -4.10
C ALA A 71 1.89 -9.13 -3.93
N ALA A 72 1.42 -8.44 -4.97
CA ALA A 72 1.10 -7.03 -4.86
C ALA A 72 0.13 -6.84 -3.69
N CYS A 73 0.25 -5.71 -2.99
CA CYS A 73 -0.74 -5.31 -2.01
C CYS A 73 -2.10 -5.20 -2.72
N LEU A 74 -2.93 -6.24 -2.59
CA LEU A 74 -4.30 -6.23 -3.10
C LEU A 74 -5.13 -5.28 -2.24
N PRO A 75 -5.98 -4.49 -2.91
CA PRO A 75 -5.78 -3.06 -3.06
C PRO A 75 -5.66 -2.33 -1.71
N VAL A 76 -4.54 -1.62 -1.52
CA VAL A 76 -4.47 -0.57 -0.50
C VAL A 76 -5.50 0.49 -0.88
N PRO A 77 -6.32 1.04 0.04
CA PRO A 77 -7.18 2.16 -0.27
C PRO A 77 -6.33 3.24 -0.96
N ILE A 78 -6.67 3.54 -2.21
CA ILE A 78 -6.01 4.61 -2.94
C ILE A 78 -6.45 5.91 -2.25
N GLY A 79 -5.64 6.36 -1.28
CA GLY A 79 -5.78 7.68 -0.68
C GLY A 79 -5.71 8.77 -1.75
N SER A 80 -6.22 9.95 -1.45
CA SER A 80 -6.17 11.11 -2.36
C SER A 80 -4.76 11.36 -2.88
N GLU A 81 -3.76 11.22 -2.02
CA GLU A 81 -2.35 11.49 -2.31
C GLU A 81 -1.79 10.49 -3.34
N LEU A 82 -2.14 9.21 -3.20
CA LEU A 82 -1.71 8.19 -4.15
C LEU A 82 -2.47 8.33 -5.48
N LYS A 83 -3.75 8.72 -5.47
CA LYS A 83 -4.49 9.02 -6.71
C LYS A 83 -3.82 10.16 -7.47
N GLU A 84 -3.59 11.28 -6.79
CA GLU A 84 -2.91 12.44 -7.36
C GLU A 84 -1.53 12.07 -7.89
N PHE A 85 -0.77 11.26 -7.16
CA PHE A 85 0.53 10.78 -7.64
C PHE A 85 0.42 9.95 -8.92
N LEU A 86 -0.45 8.94 -8.95
CA LEU A 86 -0.61 8.05 -10.11
C LEU A 86 -1.15 8.81 -11.33
N ASP A 87 -1.94 9.87 -11.12
CA ASP A 87 -2.44 10.73 -12.20
C ASP A 87 -1.33 11.56 -12.86
N THR A 88 -0.23 11.85 -12.14
CA THR A 88 0.93 12.52 -12.73
C THR A 88 1.81 11.60 -13.59
N ILE A 89 1.66 10.28 -13.46
CA ILE A 89 2.45 9.31 -14.21
C ILE A 89 1.74 9.06 -15.54
N PRO A 90 2.38 9.23 -16.70
CA PRO A 90 1.75 8.94 -17.99
C PRO A 90 1.51 7.44 -18.15
N SER A 91 0.41 7.09 -18.82
CA SER A 91 0.11 5.72 -19.25
C SER A 91 1.20 5.20 -20.18
N ALA A 92 1.51 3.91 -20.04
CA ALA A 92 2.43 3.22 -20.95
C ALA A 92 1.73 2.71 -22.22
N VAL A 93 0.39 2.73 -22.24
CA VAL A 93 -0.44 2.08 -23.27
C VAL A 93 -1.18 3.11 -24.12
N ALA A 94 -1.66 4.19 -23.52
CA ALA A 94 -2.49 5.19 -24.18
C ALA A 94 -1.89 6.60 -24.09
N GLU A 95 -1.75 7.26 -25.24
CA GLU A 95 -1.28 8.65 -25.28
C GLU A 95 -2.27 9.61 -24.61
N GLY A 96 -1.75 10.53 -23.79
CA GLY A 96 -2.54 11.55 -23.12
C GLY A 96 -3.35 11.07 -21.91
N GLN A 97 -3.23 9.79 -21.53
CA GLN A 97 -3.84 9.22 -20.33
C GLN A 97 -2.82 9.04 -19.21
N SER A 98 -3.28 8.96 -17.98
CA SER A 98 -2.44 8.67 -16.83
C SER A 98 -2.44 7.19 -16.48
N PHE A 99 -1.45 6.75 -15.69
CA PHE A 99 -1.42 5.40 -15.15
C PHE A 99 -2.61 5.13 -14.21
N LEU A 100 -3.18 6.17 -13.59
CA LEU A 100 -4.43 6.06 -12.86
C LEU A 100 -5.61 5.69 -13.79
N ASP A 101 -5.66 6.26 -15.00
CA ASP A 101 -6.70 5.91 -15.99
C ASP A 101 -6.62 4.43 -16.39
N ASP A 102 -5.40 3.91 -16.61
CA ASP A 102 -5.17 2.48 -16.90
C ASP A 102 -5.77 1.59 -15.80
N ILE A 103 -5.50 1.91 -14.53
CA ILE A 103 -6.04 1.18 -13.37
C ILE A 103 -7.56 1.23 -13.36
N GLN A 104 -8.14 2.43 -13.49
CA GLN A 104 -9.59 2.61 -13.43
C GLN A 104 -10.33 1.94 -14.59
N GLN A 105 -9.72 1.90 -15.78
CA GLN A 105 -10.27 1.22 -16.95
C GLN A 105 -10.31 -0.30 -16.73
N GLU A 106 -9.22 -0.89 -16.24
CA GLU A 106 -9.19 -2.31 -15.92
C GLU A 106 -10.14 -2.66 -14.75
N GLU A 107 -10.24 -1.81 -13.73
CA GLU A 107 -11.24 -1.99 -12.65
C GLU A 107 -12.68 -2.00 -13.19
N LYS A 108 -13.03 -1.06 -14.09
CA LYS A 108 -14.35 -1.02 -14.75
C LYS A 108 -14.60 -2.28 -15.58
N ARG A 109 -13.59 -2.73 -16.34
CA ARG A 109 -13.67 -3.96 -17.13
C ARG A 109 -13.93 -5.18 -16.25
N LEU A 110 -13.18 -5.33 -15.15
CA LEU A 110 -13.36 -6.43 -14.20
C LEU A 110 -14.68 -6.35 -13.43
N ALA A 111 -15.20 -5.14 -13.18
CA ALA A 111 -16.48 -4.94 -12.52
C ALA A 111 -17.67 -5.45 -13.34
N ILE A 112 -17.57 -5.43 -14.68
CA ILE A 112 -18.61 -5.93 -15.60
C ILE A 112 -18.75 -7.46 -15.47
N ASP A 113 -17.67 -8.18 -15.18
CA ASP A 113 -17.63 -9.66 -15.08
C ASP A 113 -17.85 -10.21 -13.65
N ARG A 114 -18.31 -9.39 -12.69
CA ARG A 114 -18.44 -9.78 -11.27
C ARG A 114 -19.57 -10.80 -11.02
N THR A 115 -19.27 -12.04 -11.35
CA THR A 115 -20.03 -13.23 -10.90
C THR A 115 -19.34 -13.91 -9.71
N GLY A 116 -18.03 -13.69 -9.50
CA GLY A 116 -17.27 -14.24 -8.38
C GLY A 116 -17.39 -13.41 -7.10
N ARG A 117 -17.73 -14.05 -5.98
CA ARG A 117 -17.64 -13.48 -4.62
C ARG A 117 -16.37 -14.00 -3.94
N THR A 118 -15.65 -13.13 -3.22
CA THR A 118 -14.55 -13.56 -2.35
C THR A 118 -15.10 -14.46 -1.26
N CYS A 119 -14.61 -15.69 -1.19
CA CYS A 119 -15.00 -16.67 -0.18
C CYS A 119 -13.82 -16.91 0.77
N PHE A 120 -14.09 -16.82 2.06
CA PHE A 120 -13.11 -17.15 3.10
C PHE A 120 -13.34 -18.59 3.55
N ILE A 121 -12.28 -19.40 3.56
CA ILE A 121 -12.33 -20.80 3.96
C ILE A 121 -11.29 -21.00 5.06
N ALA A 122 -11.73 -21.55 6.19
CA ALA A 122 -10.86 -21.95 7.28
C ALA A 122 -10.82 -23.46 7.40
N GLN A 123 -9.62 -24.01 7.59
CA GLN A 123 -9.43 -25.42 7.95
C GLN A 123 -9.51 -25.55 9.47
N LYS A 124 -10.41 -26.42 9.96
CA LYS A 124 -10.53 -26.74 11.38
C LYS A 124 -10.81 -28.23 11.54
N ASP A 125 -9.97 -28.89 12.33
CA ASP A 125 -10.07 -30.34 12.64
C ASP A 125 -10.10 -31.22 11.37
N GLY A 126 -9.31 -30.84 10.35
CA GLY A 126 -9.25 -31.56 9.07
C GLY A 126 -10.40 -31.24 8.09
N CYS A 127 -11.39 -30.44 8.48
CA CYS A 127 -12.48 -30.02 7.61
C CYS A 127 -12.36 -28.56 7.17
N PHE A 128 -12.71 -28.29 5.91
CA PHE A 128 -12.84 -26.92 5.40
C PHE A 128 -14.23 -26.37 5.72
N LYS A 129 -14.28 -25.17 6.30
CA LYS A 129 -15.52 -24.47 6.61
C LYS A 129 -15.51 -23.09 5.97
N HIS A 130 -16.63 -22.74 5.35
CA HIS A 130 -16.86 -21.39 4.84
C HIS A 130 -17.03 -20.43 6.03
N LEU A 131 -16.33 -19.29 5.99
CA LEU A 131 -16.49 -18.22 6.95
C LEU A 131 -17.52 -17.21 6.43
N PRO A 132 -18.62 -16.96 7.17
CA PRO A 132 -19.61 -15.99 6.74
C PRO A 132 -19.02 -14.58 6.73
N THR A 133 -19.20 -13.85 5.63
CA THR A 133 -18.79 -12.44 5.49
C THR A 133 -19.88 -11.47 5.91
N ASP A 134 -21.14 -11.92 5.94
CA ASP A 134 -22.31 -11.10 6.33
C ASP A 134 -22.31 -10.75 7.82
N SER A 135 -21.60 -11.52 8.65
CA SER A 135 -21.41 -11.20 10.07
C SER A 135 -20.00 -11.56 10.55
N LEU A 136 -19.28 -10.56 11.06
CA LEU A 136 -17.89 -10.70 11.52
C LEU A 136 -17.76 -11.37 12.90
N ASN A 137 -18.88 -11.83 13.47
CA ASN A 137 -18.98 -12.48 14.79
C ASN A 137 -18.24 -11.76 15.92
N LEU A 138 -18.25 -10.42 15.92
CA LEU A 138 -17.67 -9.59 16.98
C LEU A 138 -18.68 -9.41 18.11
N GLY A 139 -18.40 -10.05 19.26
CA GLY A 139 -19.13 -9.81 20.50
C GLY A 139 -19.01 -8.37 21.01
N TRP A 140 -19.95 -7.94 21.86
CA TRP A 140 -20.02 -6.55 22.36
C TRP A 140 -18.71 -6.07 23.01
N ASN A 141 -18.10 -6.91 23.85
CA ASN A 141 -16.83 -6.58 24.51
C ASN A 141 -15.68 -6.33 23.52
N HIS A 142 -15.65 -7.07 22.40
CA HIS A 142 -14.65 -6.87 21.35
C HIS A 142 -14.85 -5.54 20.63
N ARG A 143 -16.10 -5.17 20.35
CA ARG A 143 -16.45 -3.88 19.73
C ARG A 143 -16.04 -2.70 20.61
N ILE A 144 -16.33 -2.76 21.91
CA ILE A 144 -15.92 -1.71 22.85
C ILE A 144 -14.40 -1.59 22.93
N ASN A 145 -13.67 -2.72 22.92
CA ASN A 145 -12.21 -2.68 22.92
C ASN A 145 -11.63 -2.12 21.61
N LEU A 146 -12.25 -2.41 20.46
CA LEU A 146 -11.88 -1.79 19.18
C LEU A 146 -12.10 -0.28 19.23
N VAL A 147 -13.26 0.19 19.71
CA VAL A 147 -13.53 1.63 19.88
C VAL A 147 -12.51 2.29 20.81
N ARG A 148 -12.18 1.64 21.94
CA ARG A 148 -11.14 2.14 22.86
C ARG A 148 -9.77 2.21 22.19
N LEU A 149 -9.42 1.26 21.32
CA LEU A 149 -8.19 1.29 20.54
C LEU A 149 -8.20 2.50 19.58
N PHE A 150 -9.31 2.75 18.88
CA PHE A 150 -9.46 3.91 18.00
C PHE A 150 -9.36 5.26 18.72
N MET A 151 -9.76 5.33 19.99
CA MET A 151 -9.67 6.54 20.81
C MET A 151 -8.28 6.77 21.42
N LYS A 152 -7.36 5.80 21.33
CA LYS A 152 -6.00 5.97 21.87
C LYS A 152 -5.15 6.80 20.93
N GLY A 153 -4.39 7.74 21.49
CA GLY A 153 -3.38 8.47 20.74
C GLY A 153 -2.19 7.58 20.38
N GLU A 154 -1.62 7.81 19.21
CA GLU A 154 -0.52 7.02 18.63
C GLU A 154 0.68 6.85 19.58
N LYS A 155 1.08 7.92 20.27
CA LYS A 155 2.17 7.90 21.27
C LYS A 155 1.95 6.86 22.38
N THR A 156 0.70 6.56 22.72
CA THR A 156 0.35 5.58 23.77
C THR A 156 0.35 4.14 23.26
N LEU A 157 0.41 3.94 21.94
CA LEU A 157 0.43 2.63 21.28
C LEU A 157 1.85 2.17 20.96
N GLN A 158 2.85 3.03 21.13
CA GLN A 158 4.24 2.73 20.82
C GLN A 158 4.74 1.53 21.64
N GLY A 159 5.23 0.49 20.94
CA GLY A 159 5.77 -0.72 21.56
C GLY A 159 4.75 -1.67 22.17
N VAL A 160 3.45 -1.44 21.97
CA VAL A 160 2.38 -2.31 22.49
C VAL A 160 1.91 -3.27 21.41
N ALA A 161 1.81 -4.56 21.72
CA ALA A 161 1.34 -5.55 20.76
C ALA A 161 -0.20 -5.60 20.72
N ILE A 162 -0.78 -6.00 19.58
CA ILE A 162 -2.24 -6.19 19.44
C ILE A 162 -2.76 -7.17 20.50
N ARG A 163 -1.98 -8.19 20.85
CA ARG A 163 -2.30 -9.19 21.90
C ARG A 163 -2.47 -8.59 23.30
N ASP A 164 -1.88 -7.43 23.55
CA ASP A 164 -1.97 -6.77 24.85
C ASP A 164 -3.30 -6.00 25.00
N PHE A 165 -3.98 -5.69 23.89
CA PHE A 165 -5.27 -4.98 23.88
C PHE A 165 -6.49 -5.92 23.90
N PHE A 166 -6.35 -7.13 23.36
CA PHE A 166 -7.45 -8.04 23.14
C PHE A 166 -7.28 -9.36 23.89
N ARG A 167 -8.40 -9.88 24.41
CA ARG A 167 -8.42 -11.22 25.01
C ARG A 167 -8.31 -12.31 23.93
N ARG A 168 -7.91 -13.53 24.33
CA ARG A 168 -7.79 -14.69 23.44
C ARG A 168 -9.01 -14.92 22.54
N SER A 169 -10.23 -14.74 23.06
CA SER A 169 -11.46 -14.93 22.28
C SER A 169 -11.61 -13.99 21.08
N PHE A 170 -10.91 -12.84 21.06
CA PHE A 170 -10.88 -11.95 19.91
C PHE A 170 -10.14 -12.60 18.73
N PHE A 171 -9.02 -13.25 19.02
CA PHE A 171 -8.17 -13.91 18.02
C PHE A 171 -8.80 -15.17 17.43
N GLU A 172 -9.88 -15.67 18.05
CA GLU A 172 -10.68 -16.79 17.56
C GLU A 172 -11.91 -16.32 16.75
N SER A 173 -12.11 -15.01 16.61
CA SER A 173 -13.26 -14.44 15.89
C SER A 173 -13.07 -14.49 14.37
N THR A 174 -14.19 -14.59 13.64
CA THR A 174 -14.21 -14.46 12.17
C THR A 174 -13.58 -13.15 11.71
N PHE A 175 -13.83 -12.06 12.44
CA PHE A 175 -13.21 -10.76 12.19
C PHE A 175 -11.68 -10.85 12.15
N TRP A 176 -11.07 -11.37 13.22
CA TRP A 176 -9.61 -11.43 13.29
C TRP A 176 -9.04 -12.33 12.20
N THR A 177 -9.67 -13.49 11.97
CA THR A 177 -9.25 -14.41 10.91
C THR A 177 -9.26 -13.76 9.52
N ILE A 178 -10.26 -12.94 9.21
CA ILE A 178 -10.33 -12.22 7.93
C ILE A 178 -9.33 -11.06 7.91
N TRP A 179 -9.22 -10.31 9.00
CA TRP A 179 -8.39 -9.10 9.05
C TRP A 179 -6.89 -9.38 9.07
N SER A 180 -6.45 -10.47 9.71
CA SER A 180 -5.01 -10.77 9.83
C SER A 180 -4.39 -11.39 8.57
N ILE A 181 -5.21 -11.79 7.60
CA ILE A 181 -4.77 -12.43 6.34
C ILE A 181 -4.89 -11.49 5.13
N GLN A 182 -5.50 -10.32 5.31
CA GLN A 182 -5.53 -9.24 4.34
C GLN A 182 -4.31 -8.34 4.55
#